data_AF-X1LP98-F1
#
_entry.id   AF-X1LP98-F1
#
_cell.length_a   1.000
_cell.length_b   1.000
_cell.length_c   1.000
_cell.angle_alpha   90.00
_cell.angle_beta   90.00
_cell.angle_gamma   90.00
#
_symmetry.space_group_name_H-M   'P 1'
#
loop_
_entity.id
_entity.type
_entity.pdbx_description
1 polymer ?
#
loop_
_entity_poly.entity_id
_entity_poly.type
_entity_poly.pdbx_seq_one_letter_code
_entity_poly.pdbx_strand_id
1 'polypeptide(L)'
;MRVNRYLTPVELDYEKDVLPLTPTGNPTERHLCLAYAQKARFVFEDVHELEKFWAEKLSVNPEDVELSDRIKLLNLIRTRTMKQDGAGYVIPDKGDFPTMADTNRFILQAGGIPTHTWLNGFSDGEQEIEKLLKVAMQSGVGGLNIIPDRNYMPGVKDKRLTNLYHVVELAQKLNLIIVVGTEMNSPGQKFVDDFNSQELSPLLEVFLKGAYIVYAHSVLQQRAGLGYTSNWAKRNFENLEDKNEFFQKFGSLLKPEKEDALAVLSDDVTAQQILNKVGS
;
A
#
# COMPACT_ATOMS: atom_id res chain seq x y z
N MET A 1 -18.66 -20.36 -14.55
CA MET A 1 -17.71 -19.78 -13.57
C MET A 1 -17.64 -20.64 -12.30
N ARG A 2 -16.51 -20.72 -11.58
CA ARG A 2 -16.39 -21.50 -10.32
C ARG A 2 -17.39 -21.02 -9.25
N VAL A 3 -17.58 -19.70 -9.16
CA VAL A 3 -18.52 -19.07 -8.23
C VAL A 3 -19.98 -19.46 -8.53
N ASN A 4 -20.39 -19.64 -9.81
CA ASN A 4 -21.74 -20.13 -10.14
C ASN A 4 -22.02 -21.48 -9.47
N ARG A 5 -21.07 -22.43 -9.51
CA ARG A 5 -21.25 -23.75 -8.88
C ARG A 5 -21.41 -23.65 -7.37
N TYR A 6 -20.73 -22.69 -6.75
CA TYR A 6 -20.84 -22.45 -5.32
C TYR A 6 -22.20 -21.82 -4.96
N LEU A 7 -22.64 -20.85 -5.76
CA LEU A 7 -23.85 -20.06 -5.54
C LEU A 7 -25.10 -20.64 -6.22
N THR A 8 -25.07 -21.84 -6.77
CA THR A 8 -26.26 -22.53 -7.30
C THR A 8 -27.41 -22.47 -6.26
N PRO A 9 -28.63 -22.07 -6.66
CA PRO A 9 -29.13 -21.91 -8.04
C PRO A 9 -28.86 -20.54 -8.71
N VAL A 10 -28.16 -19.62 -8.06
CA VAL A 10 -27.85 -18.30 -8.62
C VAL A 10 -26.63 -18.37 -9.53
N GLU A 11 -26.89 -18.34 -10.84
CA GLU A 11 -25.86 -18.42 -11.87
C GLU A 11 -25.83 -17.16 -12.73
N LEU A 12 -24.63 -16.60 -12.91
CA LEU A 12 -24.42 -15.46 -13.80
C LEU A 12 -24.03 -15.90 -15.21
N ASP A 13 -24.58 -15.20 -16.18
CA ASP A 13 -24.07 -15.05 -17.53
C ASP A 13 -23.18 -13.79 -17.54
N TYR A 14 -21.88 -13.95 -17.82
CA TYR A 14 -20.93 -12.83 -17.71
C TYR A 14 -21.26 -11.67 -18.65
N GLU A 15 -21.70 -11.97 -19.87
CA GLU A 15 -21.95 -10.96 -20.90
C GLU A 15 -23.24 -10.19 -20.62
N LYS A 16 -24.25 -10.86 -20.07
CA LYS A 16 -25.57 -10.26 -19.81
C LYS A 16 -25.69 -9.66 -18.42
N ASP A 17 -25.13 -10.32 -17.42
CA ASP A 17 -25.33 -9.94 -16.01
C ASP A 17 -24.18 -9.09 -15.46
N VAL A 18 -22.97 -9.14 -16.06
CA VAL A 18 -21.77 -8.46 -15.50
C VAL A 18 -21.27 -7.32 -16.38
N LEU A 19 -21.07 -7.53 -17.68
CA LEU A 19 -20.57 -6.49 -18.59
C LEU A 19 -21.41 -5.19 -18.58
N PRO A 20 -22.76 -5.24 -18.53
CA PRO A 20 -23.56 -4.02 -18.49
C PRO A 20 -23.39 -3.19 -17.22
N LEU A 21 -22.79 -3.75 -16.16
CA LEU A 21 -22.54 -3.05 -14.91
C LEU A 21 -21.32 -2.12 -14.96
N THR A 22 -20.50 -2.19 -16.01
CA THR A 22 -19.31 -1.37 -16.18
C THR A 22 -19.44 -0.47 -17.42
N PRO A 23 -19.28 0.85 -17.30
CA PRO A 23 -19.41 1.76 -18.44
C PRO A 23 -18.27 1.62 -19.46
N THR A 24 -17.14 1.02 -19.07
CA THR A 24 -15.92 0.95 -19.89
C THR A 24 -15.50 -0.48 -20.24
N GLY A 25 -16.37 -1.47 -19.99
CA GLY A 25 -16.06 -2.87 -20.31
C GLY A 25 -14.97 -3.49 -19.43
N ASN A 26 -14.67 -2.88 -18.28
CA ASN A 26 -13.71 -3.39 -17.30
C ASN A 26 -14.40 -3.80 -15.99
N PRO A 27 -15.01 -4.99 -15.91
CA PRO A 27 -15.60 -5.46 -14.67
C PRO A 27 -14.53 -5.71 -13.62
N THR A 28 -14.92 -5.54 -12.36
CA THR A 28 -14.08 -5.83 -11.20
C THR A 28 -14.78 -6.85 -10.32
N GLU A 29 -14.06 -7.36 -9.33
CA GLU A 29 -14.62 -8.20 -8.25
C GLU A 29 -15.92 -7.63 -7.66
N ARG A 30 -16.01 -6.30 -7.50
CA ARG A 30 -17.20 -5.62 -6.96
C ARG A 30 -18.40 -5.72 -7.90
N HIS A 31 -18.17 -5.65 -9.21
CA HIS A 31 -19.24 -5.81 -10.20
C HIS A 31 -19.80 -7.23 -10.20
N LEU A 32 -18.94 -8.25 -10.07
CA LEU A 32 -19.38 -9.64 -9.92
C LEU A 32 -20.24 -9.84 -8.66
N CYS A 33 -19.82 -9.31 -7.52
CA CYS A 33 -20.60 -9.39 -6.27
C CYS A 33 -21.97 -8.73 -6.42
N LEU A 34 -22.02 -7.57 -7.09
CA LEU A 34 -23.27 -6.86 -7.39
C LEU A 34 -24.18 -7.69 -8.30
N ALA A 35 -23.63 -8.27 -9.37
CA ALA A 35 -24.39 -9.11 -10.29
C ALA A 35 -25.01 -10.31 -9.58
N TYR A 36 -24.27 -11.01 -8.71
CA TYR A 36 -24.81 -12.13 -7.92
C TYR A 36 -25.93 -11.69 -6.99
N ALA A 37 -25.75 -10.56 -6.28
CA ALA A 37 -26.78 -10.01 -5.40
C ALA A 37 -28.06 -9.63 -6.18
N GLN A 38 -27.92 -9.05 -7.37
CA GLN A 38 -29.05 -8.73 -8.24
C GLN A 38 -29.72 -9.99 -8.78
N LYS A 39 -28.95 -10.95 -9.30
CA LYS A 39 -29.46 -12.20 -9.86
C LYS A 39 -30.24 -13.01 -8.84
N ALA A 40 -29.75 -13.09 -7.60
CA ALA A 40 -30.42 -13.82 -6.53
C ALA A 40 -31.85 -13.29 -6.26
N ARG A 41 -32.07 -11.97 -6.35
CA ARG A 41 -33.40 -11.37 -6.19
C ARG A 41 -34.39 -11.73 -7.30
N PHE A 42 -33.88 -12.15 -8.47
CA PHE A 42 -34.73 -12.66 -9.56
C PHE A 42 -34.98 -14.16 -9.45
N VAL A 43 -34.09 -14.90 -8.77
CA VAL A 43 -34.21 -16.35 -8.55
C VAL A 43 -35.11 -16.67 -7.37
N PHE A 44 -35.10 -15.84 -6.32
CA PHE A 44 -35.90 -16.03 -5.11
C PHE A 44 -36.97 -14.93 -5.01
N GLU A 45 -38.24 -15.33 -5.14
CA GLU A 45 -39.39 -14.43 -4.97
C GLU A 45 -39.67 -14.10 -3.49
N ASP A 46 -39.36 -15.04 -2.59
CA ASP A 46 -39.50 -14.89 -1.15
C ASP A 46 -38.20 -14.34 -0.53
N VAL A 47 -38.32 -13.24 0.20
CA VAL A 47 -37.20 -12.59 0.90
C VAL A 47 -36.60 -13.50 1.97
N HIS A 48 -37.39 -14.31 2.66
CA HIS A 48 -36.88 -15.22 3.69
C HIS A 48 -36.09 -16.38 3.09
N GLU A 49 -36.48 -16.88 1.91
CA GLU A 49 -35.71 -17.91 1.20
C GLU A 49 -34.41 -17.33 0.63
N LEU A 50 -34.42 -16.07 0.18
CA LEU A 50 -33.21 -15.34 -0.23
C LEU A 50 -32.24 -15.15 0.95
N GLU A 51 -32.74 -14.78 2.13
CA GLU A 51 -31.95 -14.62 3.34
C GLU A 51 -31.33 -15.95 3.79
N LYS A 52 -32.12 -17.04 3.81
CA LYS A 52 -31.61 -18.39 4.11
C LYS A 52 -30.53 -18.82 3.13
N PHE A 53 -30.73 -18.59 1.84
CA PHE A 53 -29.74 -18.88 0.81
C PHE A 53 -28.41 -18.16 1.09
N TRP A 54 -28.45 -16.86 1.38
CA TRP A 54 -27.23 -16.11 1.68
C TRP A 54 -26.59 -16.55 2.99
N ALA A 55 -27.38 -16.82 4.03
CA ALA A 55 -26.87 -17.31 5.30
C ALA A 55 -26.11 -18.64 5.14
N GLU A 56 -26.70 -19.58 4.39
CA GLU A 56 -26.08 -20.87 4.08
C GLU A 56 -24.81 -20.69 3.24
N LYS A 57 -24.93 -20.02 2.08
CA LYS A 57 -23.81 -19.89 1.13
C LYS A 57 -22.68 -19.02 1.63
N LEU A 58 -22.94 -18.07 2.52
CA LEU A 58 -21.89 -17.23 3.10
C LEU A 58 -21.44 -17.73 4.48
N SER A 59 -22.05 -18.83 4.95
CA SER A 59 -21.78 -19.48 6.24
C SER A 59 -21.79 -18.46 7.38
N VAL A 60 -22.90 -17.71 7.47
CA VAL A 60 -23.15 -16.72 8.52
C VAL A 60 -24.47 -17.02 9.23
N ASN A 61 -24.53 -16.66 10.49
CA ASN A 61 -25.79 -16.65 11.23
C ASN A 61 -26.60 -15.40 10.82
N PRO A 62 -27.86 -15.53 10.38
CA PRO A 62 -28.73 -14.40 10.02
C PRO A 62 -28.89 -13.37 11.15
N GLU A 63 -28.75 -13.78 12.40
CA GLU A 63 -28.88 -12.88 13.56
C GLU A 63 -27.64 -11.98 13.75
N ASP A 64 -26.47 -12.43 13.26
CA ASP A 64 -25.19 -11.74 13.45
C ASP A 64 -24.89 -10.74 12.31
N VAL A 65 -25.62 -10.84 11.19
CA VAL A 65 -25.38 -10.03 9.99
C VAL A 65 -26.69 -9.57 9.37
N GLU A 66 -26.84 -8.25 9.22
CA GLU A 66 -27.95 -7.64 8.50
C GLU A 66 -27.78 -7.86 6.97
N LEU A 67 -28.30 -8.98 6.47
CA LEU A 67 -28.22 -9.37 5.05
C LEU A 67 -29.07 -8.48 4.13
N SER A 68 -30.03 -7.75 4.68
CA SER A 68 -30.83 -6.74 3.97
C SER A 68 -30.03 -5.49 3.63
N ASP A 69 -28.95 -5.19 4.36
CA ASP A 69 -28.02 -4.11 4.05
C ASP A 69 -27.17 -4.49 2.83
N ARG A 70 -27.37 -3.75 1.74
CA ARG A 70 -26.67 -3.98 0.48
C ARG A 70 -25.15 -3.89 0.61
N ILE A 71 -24.61 -2.94 1.38
CA ILE A 71 -23.16 -2.76 1.50
C ILE A 71 -22.56 -3.94 2.29
N LYS A 72 -23.19 -4.32 3.40
CA LYS A 72 -22.75 -5.47 4.21
C LYS A 72 -22.82 -6.77 3.41
N LEU A 73 -23.92 -7.02 2.71
CA LEU A 73 -24.09 -8.21 1.86
C LEU A 73 -23.03 -8.28 0.76
N LEU A 74 -22.79 -7.19 0.02
CA LEU A 74 -21.79 -7.18 -1.05
C LEU A 74 -20.38 -7.43 -0.52
N ASN A 75 -20.03 -6.84 0.63
CA ASN A 75 -18.74 -7.09 1.27
C ASN A 75 -18.61 -8.55 1.75
N LEU A 76 -19.70 -9.14 2.23
CA LEU A 76 -19.71 -10.53 2.66
C LEU A 76 -19.58 -11.50 1.48
N ILE A 77 -20.36 -11.31 0.40
CA ILE A 77 -20.21 -12.06 -0.86
C ILE A 77 -18.75 -12.00 -1.32
N ARG A 78 -18.19 -10.80 -1.37
CA ARG A 78 -16.80 -10.58 -1.79
C ARG A 78 -15.80 -11.35 -0.93
N THR A 79 -15.92 -11.25 0.38
CA THR A 79 -15.02 -11.89 1.34
C THR A 79 -15.10 -13.40 1.27
N ARG A 80 -16.31 -13.97 1.13
CA ARG A 80 -16.53 -15.42 1.11
C ARG A 80 -16.27 -16.08 -0.24
N THR A 81 -16.48 -15.36 -1.34
CA THR A 81 -16.40 -15.95 -2.68
C THR A 81 -15.16 -15.55 -3.46
N MET A 82 -14.62 -14.34 -3.27
CA MET A 82 -13.58 -13.81 -4.18
C MET A 82 -12.18 -13.73 -3.55
N LYS A 83 -12.08 -13.75 -2.21
CA LYS A 83 -10.81 -13.72 -1.48
C LYS A 83 -10.23 -15.11 -1.30
N GLN A 84 -8.99 -15.16 -0.81
CA GLN A 84 -8.28 -16.40 -0.51
C GLN A 84 -9.21 -17.42 0.18
N ASP A 85 -9.14 -18.67 -0.28
CA ASP A 85 -10.02 -19.79 0.10
C ASP A 85 -11.48 -19.71 -0.41
N GLY A 86 -11.88 -18.61 -1.05
CA GLY A 86 -13.18 -18.45 -1.70
C GLY A 86 -13.26 -19.16 -3.06
N ALA A 87 -14.48 -19.54 -3.47
CA ALA A 87 -14.73 -20.32 -4.68
C ALA A 87 -14.23 -19.65 -5.99
N GLY A 88 -14.14 -18.34 -6.02
CA GLY A 88 -13.67 -17.51 -7.13
C GLY A 88 -12.19 -17.14 -7.06
N TYR A 89 -11.49 -17.49 -5.97
CA TYR A 89 -10.08 -17.22 -5.84
C TYR A 89 -9.26 -18.12 -6.76
N VAL A 90 -8.33 -17.50 -7.46
CA VAL A 90 -7.34 -18.17 -8.29
C VAL A 90 -5.99 -17.79 -7.71
N ILE A 91 -5.24 -18.80 -7.27
CA ILE A 91 -3.87 -18.62 -6.80
C ILE A 91 -3.08 -18.09 -7.99
N PRO A 92 -2.42 -16.91 -7.87
CA PRO A 92 -1.57 -16.41 -8.93
C PRO A 92 -0.44 -17.39 -9.26
N ASP A 93 -0.21 -17.61 -10.55
CA ASP A 93 0.91 -18.40 -11.04
C ASP A 93 2.08 -17.49 -11.45
N LYS A 94 3.25 -18.11 -11.65
CA LYS A 94 4.45 -17.46 -12.14
C LYS A 94 4.17 -16.86 -13.53
N GLY A 95 4.12 -15.54 -13.61
CA GLY A 95 3.87 -14.79 -14.84
C GLY A 95 2.60 -13.95 -14.80
N ASP A 96 1.71 -14.18 -13.82
CA ASP A 96 0.51 -13.34 -13.62
C ASP A 96 0.87 -11.92 -13.17
N PHE A 97 2.02 -11.78 -12.51
CA PHE A 97 2.55 -10.51 -12.03
C PHE A 97 4.01 -10.32 -12.45
N PRO A 98 4.44 -9.06 -12.66
CA PRO A 98 5.85 -8.75 -12.88
C PRO A 98 6.69 -9.18 -11.68
N THR A 99 7.95 -9.52 -11.92
CA THR A 99 8.88 -9.78 -10.82
C THR A 99 9.15 -8.49 -10.03
N MET A 100 9.57 -8.60 -8.78
CA MET A 100 10.01 -7.43 -7.99
C MET A 100 11.09 -6.62 -8.72
N ALA A 101 12.02 -7.29 -9.40
CA ALA A 101 13.07 -6.65 -10.17
C ALA A 101 12.53 -5.87 -11.38
N ASP A 102 11.51 -6.39 -12.07
CA ASP A 102 10.88 -5.71 -13.20
C ASP A 102 10.09 -4.48 -12.74
N THR A 103 9.33 -4.61 -11.65
CA THR A 103 8.59 -3.50 -11.04
C THR A 103 9.53 -2.41 -10.56
N ASN A 104 10.62 -2.77 -9.87
CA ASN A 104 11.60 -1.80 -9.38
C ASN A 104 12.33 -1.10 -10.53
N ARG A 105 12.67 -1.82 -11.61
CA ARG A 105 13.25 -1.23 -12.81
C ARG A 105 12.30 -0.20 -13.43
N PHE A 106 11.01 -0.51 -13.53
CA PHE A 106 10.00 0.43 -14.01
C PHE A 106 9.92 1.68 -13.13
N ILE A 107 9.84 1.52 -11.80
CA ILE A 107 9.77 2.65 -10.85
C ILE A 107 11.02 3.54 -10.97
N LEU A 108 12.22 2.94 -11.04
CA LEU A 108 13.47 3.68 -11.18
C LEU A 108 13.54 4.46 -12.51
N GLN A 109 13.07 3.85 -13.61
CA GLN A 109 13.01 4.52 -14.92
C GLN A 109 12.01 5.68 -14.95
N ALA A 110 10.93 5.59 -14.16
CA ALA A 110 9.99 6.69 -13.94
C ALA A 110 10.54 7.77 -12.99
N GLY A 111 11.76 7.62 -12.48
CA GLY A 111 12.38 8.55 -11.54
C GLY A 111 11.84 8.45 -10.11
N GLY A 112 11.13 7.37 -9.77
CA GLY A 112 10.61 7.12 -8.42
C GLY A 112 11.61 6.43 -7.50
N ILE A 113 11.21 6.22 -6.25
CA ILE A 113 11.92 5.42 -5.24
C ILE A 113 11.13 4.12 -5.04
N PRO A 114 11.65 2.95 -5.43
CA PRO A 114 10.99 1.69 -5.12
C PRO A 114 11.02 1.43 -3.62
N THR A 115 9.86 1.09 -3.06
CA THR A 115 9.69 0.78 -1.64
C THR A 115 9.24 -0.67 -1.45
N HIS A 116 9.84 -1.35 -0.48
CA HIS A 116 9.34 -2.65 -0.03
C HIS A 116 8.19 -2.41 0.96
N THR A 117 7.06 -3.07 0.78
CA THR A 117 5.96 -2.98 1.74
C THR A 117 6.11 -4.07 2.78
N TRP A 118 6.11 -3.68 4.05
CA TRP A 118 6.13 -4.59 5.19
C TRP A 118 4.77 -4.57 5.90
N LEU A 119 4.26 -5.75 6.22
CA LEU A 119 2.93 -5.94 6.77
C LEU A 119 2.92 -5.99 8.29
N ASN A 120 3.55 -7.01 8.90
CA ASN A 120 3.51 -7.19 10.37
C ASN A 120 4.55 -8.15 10.98
N GLY A 121 5.37 -8.80 10.16
CA GLY A 121 6.42 -9.72 10.63
C GLY A 121 5.94 -11.14 10.90
N PHE A 122 4.78 -11.55 10.39
CA PHE A 122 4.26 -12.91 10.60
C PHE A 122 4.43 -13.85 9.41
N SER A 123 4.52 -13.33 8.18
CA SER A 123 4.75 -14.20 7.02
C SER A 123 6.14 -14.84 7.06
N ASP A 124 6.30 -16.01 6.45
CA ASP A 124 7.60 -16.71 6.42
C ASP A 124 8.72 -15.82 5.84
N GLY A 125 8.40 -15.01 4.83
CA GLY A 125 9.34 -14.03 4.26
C GLY A 125 9.72 -12.92 5.24
N GLU A 126 8.77 -12.40 6.01
CA GLU A 126 9.05 -11.35 6.99
C GLU A 126 9.65 -11.87 8.31
N GLN A 127 9.52 -13.17 8.60
CA GLN A 127 10.31 -13.79 9.66
C GLN A 127 11.80 -13.81 9.32
N GLU A 128 12.14 -13.78 8.03
CA GLU A 128 13.50 -13.69 7.48
C GLU A 128 13.78 -12.27 6.91
N ILE A 129 13.24 -11.23 7.55
CA ILE A 129 13.18 -9.86 7.01
C ILE A 129 14.54 -9.31 6.57
N GLU A 130 15.64 -9.63 7.25
CA GLU A 130 16.97 -9.17 6.86
C GLU A 130 17.38 -9.71 5.48
N LYS A 131 17.11 -11.01 5.21
CA LYS A 131 17.38 -11.60 3.89
C LYS A 131 16.43 -11.01 2.84
N LEU A 132 15.16 -10.84 3.19
CA LEU A 132 14.16 -10.27 2.29
C LEU A 132 14.53 -8.85 1.87
N LEU A 133 14.92 -7.98 2.80
CA LEU A 133 15.34 -6.61 2.51
C LEU A 133 16.64 -6.58 1.69
N LYS A 134 17.61 -7.47 1.96
CA LYS A 134 18.82 -7.57 1.12
C LYS A 134 18.48 -7.89 -0.34
N VAL A 135 17.58 -8.84 -0.59
CA VAL A 135 17.11 -9.18 -1.94
C VAL A 135 16.36 -7.99 -2.57
N ALA A 136 15.49 -7.34 -1.79
CA ALA A 136 14.75 -6.17 -2.25
C ALA A 136 15.70 -5.02 -2.67
N MET A 137 16.69 -4.71 -1.83
CA MET A 137 17.70 -3.67 -2.10
C MET A 137 18.56 -3.99 -3.32
N GLN A 138 18.97 -5.25 -3.50
CA GLN A 138 19.71 -5.69 -4.70
C GLN A 138 18.91 -5.44 -5.99
N SER A 139 17.57 -5.47 -5.91
CA SER A 139 16.68 -5.19 -7.02
C SER A 139 16.29 -3.71 -7.17
N GLY A 140 16.81 -2.81 -6.32
CA GLY A 140 16.63 -1.36 -6.44
C GLY A 140 15.74 -0.70 -5.39
N VAL A 141 15.28 -1.44 -4.36
CA VAL A 141 14.53 -0.83 -3.25
C VAL A 141 15.40 0.17 -2.48
N GLY A 142 14.89 1.39 -2.31
CA GLY A 142 15.50 2.46 -1.53
C GLY A 142 14.75 2.82 -0.25
N GLY A 143 13.56 2.23 -0.03
CA GLY A 143 12.77 2.50 1.16
C GLY A 143 11.89 1.35 1.61
N LEU A 144 11.32 1.50 2.80
CA LEU A 144 10.41 0.59 3.46
C LEU A 144 9.10 1.33 3.73
N ASN A 145 7.98 0.77 3.28
CA ASN A 145 6.64 1.29 3.54
C ASN A 145 5.98 0.49 4.66
N ILE A 146 5.47 1.18 5.68
CA ILE A 146 4.83 0.61 6.87
C ILE A 146 3.47 1.31 7.07
N ILE A 147 2.47 0.56 7.54
CA ILE A 147 1.15 1.10 7.90
C ILE A 147 1.00 0.90 9.42
N PRO A 148 1.45 1.87 10.25
CA PRO A 148 1.65 1.64 11.68
C PRO A 148 0.41 1.12 12.41
N ASP A 149 -0.78 1.60 12.06
CA ASP A 149 -2.05 1.18 12.68
C ASP A 149 -2.32 -0.35 12.57
N ARG A 150 -1.64 -1.07 11.67
CA ARG A 150 -1.71 -2.54 11.56
C ARG A 150 -0.72 -3.26 12.50
N ASN A 151 0.17 -2.52 13.15
CA ASN A 151 1.37 -3.05 13.79
C ASN A 151 1.43 -2.84 15.31
N TYR A 152 0.43 -2.20 15.90
CA TYR A 152 0.32 -2.10 17.35
C TYR A 152 -1.14 -1.96 17.79
N MET A 153 -1.37 -2.17 19.09
CA MET A 153 -2.61 -1.77 19.77
C MET A 153 -2.22 -0.88 20.96
N PRO A 154 -2.89 0.28 21.17
CA PRO A 154 -2.54 1.19 22.26
C PRO A 154 -2.53 0.49 23.62
N GLY A 155 -1.42 0.62 24.35
CA GLY A 155 -1.21 0.04 25.67
C GLY A 155 -0.84 -1.45 25.67
N VAL A 156 -0.72 -2.09 24.50
CA VAL A 156 -0.46 -3.53 24.39
C VAL A 156 0.94 -3.78 23.84
N LYS A 157 1.76 -4.45 24.65
CA LYS A 157 3.07 -4.96 24.22
C LYS A 157 2.92 -6.38 23.69
N ASP A 158 2.82 -6.52 22.38
CA ASP A 158 2.72 -7.82 21.70
C ASP A 158 3.85 -8.01 20.66
N LYS A 159 3.84 -9.17 20.00
CA LYS A 159 4.82 -9.51 18.96
C LYS A 159 4.76 -8.55 17.76
N ARG A 160 3.61 -7.92 17.45
CA ARG A 160 3.52 -6.94 16.35
C ARG A 160 4.31 -5.69 16.69
N LEU A 161 4.16 -5.18 17.91
CA LEU A 161 4.93 -4.03 18.36
C LEU A 161 6.44 -4.33 18.39
N THR A 162 6.83 -5.52 18.89
CA THR A 162 8.23 -5.95 18.84
C THR A 162 8.76 -6.02 17.41
N ASN A 163 7.98 -6.59 16.49
CA ASN A 163 8.35 -6.69 15.08
C ASN A 163 8.46 -5.30 14.41
N LEU A 164 7.57 -4.36 14.75
CA LEU A 164 7.62 -2.98 14.27
C LEU A 164 8.94 -2.30 14.67
N TYR A 165 9.31 -2.38 15.95
CA TYR A 165 10.57 -1.81 16.41
C TYR A 165 11.78 -2.46 15.74
N HIS A 166 11.75 -3.79 15.60
CA HIS A 166 12.82 -4.53 14.94
C HIS A 166 13.00 -4.11 13.47
N VAL A 167 11.91 -4.00 12.71
CA VAL A 167 12.01 -3.64 11.28
C VAL A 167 12.43 -2.19 11.08
N VAL A 168 12.00 -1.27 11.96
CA VAL A 168 12.45 0.13 11.94
C VAL A 168 13.95 0.22 12.23
N GLU A 169 14.42 -0.46 13.28
CA GLU A 169 15.84 -0.51 13.63
C GLU A 169 16.69 -1.09 12.48
N LEU A 170 16.21 -2.17 11.86
CA LEU A 170 16.86 -2.80 10.72
C LEU A 170 16.90 -1.88 9.50
N ALA A 171 15.81 -1.20 9.18
CA ALA A 171 15.76 -0.24 8.08
C ALA A 171 16.73 0.93 8.29
N GLN A 172 16.87 1.42 9.53
CA GLN A 172 17.87 2.44 9.87
C GLN A 172 19.30 1.91 9.65
N LYS A 173 19.61 0.69 10.12
CA LYS A 173 20.92 0.05 9.90
C LYS A 173 21.25 -0.12 8.40
N LEU A 174 20.24 -0.32 7.57
CA LEU A 174 20.37 -0.47 6.12
C LEU A 174 20.28 0.87 5.36
N ASN A 175 20.15 2.00 6.05
CA ASN A 175 19.94 3.32 5.45
C ASN A 175 18.73 3.40 4.50
N LEU A 176 17.68 2.60 4.75
CA LEU A 176 16.43 2.65 4.00
C LEU A 176 15.58 3.84 4.46
N ILE A 177 14.91 4.49 3.51
CA ILE A 177 13.91 5.52 3.78
C ILE A 177 12.67 4.84 4.36
N ILE A 178 12.19 5.25 5.53
CA ILE A 178 10.93 4.71 6.09
C ILE A 178 9.78 5.65 5.73
N VAL A 179 8.78 5.11 5.02
CA VAL A 179 7.54 5.80 4.69
C VAL A 179 6.43 5.18 5.53
N VAL A 180 5.70 6.04 6.25
CA VAL A 180 4.52 5.65 7.02
C VAL A 180 3.31 6.43 6.56
N GLY A 181 2.15 5.82 6.70
CA GLY A 181 0.88 6.48 6.46
C GLY A 181 -0.30 5.58 6.76
N THR A 182 -1.48 6.18 6.73
CA THR A 182 -2.74 5.47 6.92
C THR A 182 -3.23 4.91 5.59
N GLU A 183 -3.80 3.71 5.62
CA GLU A 183 -4.30 3.04 4.42
C GLU A 183 -5.73 3.47 4.09
N MET A 184 -5.95 4.77 3.85
CA MET A 184 -7.26 5.47 3.70
C MET A 184 -8.18 4.88 2.59
N ASN A 185 -8.57 3.62 2.74
CA ASN A 185 -9.29 2.80 1.79
C ASN A 185 -10.70 2.42 2.28
N SER A 186 -11.00 2.71 3.55
CA SER A 186 -12.25 2.34 4.22
C SER A 186 -12.75 3.47 5.14
N PRO A 187 -14.07 3.69 5.24
CA PRO A 187 -14.65 4.62 6.20
C PRO A 187 -14.20 4.30 7.63
N GLY A 188 -13.84 5.34 8.40
CA GLY A 188 -13.44 5.21 9.81
C GLY A 188 -11.94 5.05 10.07
N GLN A 189 -11.11 4.92 9.03
CA GLN A 189 -9.66 4.98 9.19
C GLN A 189 -9.18 6.39 9.56
N LYS A 190 -8.08 6.43 10.33
CA LYS A 190 -7.49 7.68 10.80
C LYS A 190 -6.95 8.51 9.63
N PHE A 191 -7.05 9.83 9.76
CA PHE A 191 -6.40 10.76 8.84
C PHE A 191 -4.87 10.76 9.02
N VAL A 192 -4.41 10.68 10.28
CA VAL A 192 -2.99 10.60 10.66
C VAL A 192 -2.85 9.59 11.79
N ASP A 193 -1.75 8.83 11.79
CA ASP A 193 -1.39 7.94 12.91
C ASP A 193 -1.20 8.72 14.22
N ASP A 194 -1.44 8.06 15.35
CA ASP A 194 -1.27 8.69 16.66
C ASP A 194 0.20 8.66 17.10
N PHE A 195 0.98 9.63 16.65
CA PHE A 195 2.39 9.79 17.02
C PHE A 195 2.60 10.30 18.46
N ASN A 196 1.53 10.57 19.21
CA ASN A 196 1.62 10.84 20.65
C ASN A 196 1.46 9.56 21.48
N SER A 197 1.12 8.43 20.85
CA SER A 197 1.03 7.13 21.53
C SER A 197 2.39 6.69 22.08
N GLN A 198 2.36 5.87 23.14
CA GLN A 198 3.58 5.33 23.73
C GLN A 198 4.37 4.46 22.73
N GLU A 199 3.68 3.86 21.78
CA GLU A 199 4.23 2.95 20.78
C GLU A 199 4.88 3.68 19.60
N LEU A 200 4.28 4.78 19.13
CA LEU A 200 4.78 5.49 17.94
C LEU A 200 5.63 6.72 18.27
N SER A 201 5.46 7.34 19.44
CA SER A 201 6.28 8.50 19.82
C SER A 201 7.80 8.25 19.75
N PRO A 202 8.34 7.06 20.10
CA PRO A 202 9.78 6.81 19.97
C PRO A 202 10.27 6.72 18.52
N LEU A 203 9.35 6.49 17.56
CA LEU A 203 9.65 6.30 16.14
C LEU A 203 9.45 7.58 15.32
N LEU A 204 8.84 8.62 15.91
CA LEU A 204 8.44 9.84 15.23
C LEU A 204 9.60 10.50 14.47
N GLU A 205 10.78 10.62 15.09
CA GLU A 205 11.94 11.24 14.46
C GLU A 205 12.37 10.48 13.20
N VAL A 206 12.37 9.15 13.26
CA VAL A 206 12.75 8.28 12.15
C VAL A 206 11.73 8.40 11.00
N PHE A 207 10.44 8.47 11.33
CA PHE A 207 9.38 8.65 10.34
C PHE A 207 9.41 10.04 9.70
N LEU A 208 9.67 11.09 10.48
CA LEU A 208 9.84 12.45 9.95
C LEU A 208 11.04 12.55 9.01
N LYS A 209 12.17 11.89 9.34
CA LYS A 209 13.33 11.80 8.44
C LYS A 209 12.92 11.25 7.07
N GLY A 210 12.16 10.16 7.04
CA GLY A 210 11.67 9.57 5.80
C GLY A 210 10.73 10.50 5.03
N ALA A 211 9.80 11.17 5.71
CA ALA A 211 8.90 12.15 5.12
C ALA A 211 9.66 13.31 4.45
N TYR A 212 10.67 13.87 5.13
CA TYR A 212 11.51 14.93 4.55
C TYR A 212 12.27 14.46 3.31
N ILE A 213 12.82 13.24 3.31
CA ILE A 213 13.51 12.69 2.15
C ILE A 213 12.56 12.51 0.96
N VAL A 214 11.35 12.00 1.18
CA VAL A 214 10.35 11.82 0.11
C VAL A 214 9.88 13.17 -0.44
N TYR A 215 9.67 14.16 0.42
CA TYR A 215 9.32 15.52 -0.01
C TYR A 215 10.45 16.14 -0.84
N ALA A 216 11.69 16.08 -0.35
CA ALA A 216 12.87 16.55 -1.07
C ALA A 216 13.05 15.87 -2.42
N HIS A 217 12.88 14.55 -2.48
CA HIS A 217 12.90 13.78 -3.73
C HIS A 217 11.86 14.31 -4.71
N SER A 218 10.61 14.44 -4.26
CA SER A 218 9.48 14.81 -5.11
C SER A 218 9.70 16.19 -5.75
N VAL A 219 10.09 17.18 -4.94
CA VAL A 219 10.34 18.54 -5.43
C VAL A 219 11.56 18.59 -6.35
N LEU A 220 12.71 18.04 -5.94
CA LEU A 220 13.93 18.10 -6.77
C LEU A 220 13.79 17.32 -8.08
N GLN A 221 13.09 16.18 -8.05
CA GLN A 221 12.80 15.40 -9.25
C GLN A 221 11.88 16.17 -10.20
N GLN A 222 10.80 16.77 -9.69
CA GLN A 222 9.84 17.49 -10.51
C GLN A 222 10.42 18.79 -11.09
N ARG A 223 11.18 19.54 -10.30
CA ARG A 223 11.65 20.89 -10.69
C ARG A 223 12.95 20.88 -11.49
N ALA A 224 13.84 19.91 -11.25
CA ALA A 224 15.17 19.91 -11.84
C ALA A 224 15.70 18.52 -12.23
N GLY A 225 14.90 17.44 -12.07
CA GLY A 225 15.38 16.09 -12.35
C GLY A 225 16.47 15.59 -11.39
N LEU A 226 16.66 16.25 -10.24
CA LEU A 226 17.75 15.98 -9.27
C LEU A 226 17.27 15.12 -8.08
N GLY A 227 16.22 14.31 -8.27
CA GLY A 227 15.64 13.51 -7.20
C GLY A 227 16.59 12.45 -6.64
N TYR A 228 16.20 11.83 -5.52
CA TYR A 228 16.95 10.79 -4.80
C TYR A 228 17.54 9.64 -5.65
N THR A 229 16.88 9.26 -6.74
CA THR A 229 17.29 8.17 -7.65
C THR A 229 17.93 8.67 -8.96
N SER A 230 18.07 9.98 -9.12
CA SER A 230 18.61 10.63 -10.32
C SER A 230 20.09 10.33 -10.56
N ASN A 231 20.55 10.57 -11.79
CA ASN A 231 21.97 10.52 -12.13
C ASN A 231 22.78 11.61 -11.42
N TRP A 232 22.16 12.74 -11.06
CA TRP A 232 22.80 13.75 -10.24
C TRP A 232 23.11 13.22 -8.84
N ALA A 233 22.13 12.59 -8.18
CA ALA A 233 22.34 12.03 -6.84
C ALA A 233 23.42 10.93 -6.85
N LYS A 234 23.44 10.07 -7.87
CA LYS A 234 24.47 9.03 -8.03
C LYS A 234 25.89 9.59 -8.20
N ARG A 235 26.04 10.78 -8.78
CA ARG A 235 27.35 11.44 -8.99
C ARG A 235 27.82 12.23 -7.77
N ASN A 236 26.90 12.71 -6.95
CA ASN A 236 27.21 13.63 -5.84
C ASN A 236 27.34 12.94 -4.48
N PHE A 237 26.89 11.69 -4.33
CA PHE A 237 26.94 10.96 -3.06
C PHE A 237 27.57 9.58 -3.24
N GLU A 238 28.64 9.33 -2.49
CA GLU A 238 29.37 8.05 -2.51
C GLU A 238 28.68 6.99 -1.65
N ASN A 239 28.00 7.40 -0.58
CA ASN A 239 27.30 6.51 0.34
C ASN A 239 25.85 6.95 0.57
N LEU A 240 25.01 6.02 1.06
CA LEU A 240 23.59 6.25 1.29
C LEU A 240 23.32 7.16 2.49
N GLU A 241 24.21 7.20 3.47
CA GLU A 241 24.03 7.99 4.70
C GLU A 241 24.11 9.49 4.39
N ASP A 242 25.17 9.93 3.72
CA ASP A 242 25.36 11.33 3.28
C ASP A 242 24.22 11.78 2.35
N LYS A 243 23.79 10.88 1.45
CA LYS A 243 22.65 11.14 0.58
C LYS A 243 21.38 11.34 1.41
N ASN A 244 21.10 10.45 2.35
CA ASN A 244 19.94 10.57 3.23
C ASN A 244 19.99 11.85 4.06
N GLU A 245 21.15 12.24 4.59
CA GLU A 245 21.33 13.47 5.34
C GLU A 245 21.02 14.71 4.47
N PHE A 246 21.54 14.76 3.25
CA PHE A 246 21.25 15.85 2.32
C PHE A 246 19.75 15.98 2.03
N PHE A 247 19.09 14.89 1.61
CA PHE A 247 17.67 14.93 1.27
C PHE A 247 16.80 15.22 2.49
N GLN A 248 17.15 14.70 3.67
CA GLN A 248 16.48 15.03 4.94
C GLN A 248 16.60 16.53 5.24
N LYS A 249 17.82 17.07 5.19
CA LYS A 249 18.10 18.47 5.50
C LYS A 249 17.44 19.42 4.49
N PHE A 250 17.49 19.08 3.21
CA PHE A 250 16.80 19.85 2.18
C PHE A 250 15.29 19.84 2.42
N GLY A 251 14.69 18.67 2.65
CA GLY A 251 13.26 18.53 2.86
C GLY A 251 12.76 19.22 4.12
N SER A 252 13.58 19.33 5.17
CA SER A 252 13.21 20.04 6.40
C SER A 252 13.36 21.57 6.29
N LEU A 253 14.25 22.06 5.42
CA LEU A 253 14.48 23.49 5.20
C LEU A 253 13.53 24.08 4.15
N LEU A 254 13.16 23.29 3.13
CA LEU A 254 12.35 23.76 2.02
C LEU A 254 10.93 24.08 2.48
N LYS A 255 10.51 25.32 2.23
CA LYS A 255 9.10 25.73 2.35
C LYS A 255 8.39 25.60 1.00
N PRO A 256 7.13 25.14 0.96
CA PRO A 256 6.39 24.97 -0.30
C PRO A 256 6.38 26.22 -1.19
N GLU A 257 6.32 27.42 -0.60
CA GLU A 257 6.29 28.68 -1.34
C GLU A 257 7.62 29.01 -2.03
N LYS A 258 8.71 28.32 -1.67
CA LYS A 258 10.05 28.48 -2.26
C LYS A 258 10.37 27.43 -3.33
N GLU A 259 9.46 26.51 -3.64
CA GLU A 259 9.72 25.46 -4.64
C GLU A 259 10.06 25.99 -6.04
N ASP A 260 9.40 27.07 -6.47
CA ASP A 260 9.60 27.64 -7.82
C ASP A 260 11.02 28.19 -8.01
N ALA A 261 11.70 28.56 -6.92
CA ALA A 261 13.10 28.99 -6.97
C ALA A 261 14.04 27.86 -7.44
N LEU A 262 13.58 26.61 -7.48
CA LEU A 262 14.37 25.44 -7.85
C LEU A 262 14.30 25.10 -9.35
N ALA A 263 13.44 25.77 -10.13
CA ALA A 263 13.26 25.49 -11.56
C ALA A 263 14.48 25.83 -12.45
N VAL A 264 15.51 26.47 -11.88
CA VAL A 264 16.70 26.99 -12.60
C VAL A 264 17.99 26.43 -12.00
N LEU A 265 18.01 25.15 -11.62
CA LEU A 265 19.23 24.47 -11.19
C LEU A 265 19.90 23.82 -12.40
N SER A 266 21.22 24.00 -12.52
CA SER A 266 22.04 23.35 -13.54
C SER A 266 22.39 21.91 -13.13
N ASP A 267 22.72 21.07 -14.12
CA ASP A 267 23.06 19.65 -13.89
C ASP A 267 24.37 19.42 -13.12
N ASP A 268 25.21 20.46 -12.97
CA ASP A 268 26.50 20.48 -12.27
C ASP A 268 26.43 21.14 -10.88
N VAL A 269 25.24 21.57 -10.45
CA VAL A 269 25.05 22.15 -9.12
C VAL A 269 25.49 21.18 -8.02
N THR A 270 26.20 21.67 -7.01
CA THR A 270 26.60 20.84 -5.87
C THR A 270 25.51 20.77 -4.80
N ALA A 271 25.53 19.71 -3.98
CA ALA A 271 24.62 19.57 -2.85
C ALA A 271 24.65 20.81 -1.91
N GLN A 272 25.84 21.37 -1.65
CA GLN A 272 25.97 22.56 -0.80
C GLN A 272 25.34 23.81 -1.43
N GLN A 273 25.48 23.98 -2.75
CA GLN A 273 24.84 25.11 -3.46
C GLN A 273 23.31 25.03 -3.40
N ILE A 274 22.74 23.82 -3.52
CA ILE A 274 21.30 23.60 -3.37
C ILE A 274 20.86 23.98 -1.94
N LEU A 275 21.56 23.49 -0.91
CA LEU A 275 21.20 23.79 0.49
C LEU A 275 21.27 25.29 0.81
N ASN A 276 22.28 26.00 0.29
CA ASN A 276 22.40 27.45 0.50
C ASN A 276 21.19 28.21 -0.07
N LYS A 277 20.59 27.71 -1.16
CA LYS A 277 19.46 28.36 -1.83
C LYS A 277 18.13 28.20 -1.08
N VAL A 278 17.96 27.12 -0.32
CA VAL A 278 16.75 26.89 0.49
C VAL A 278 16.88 27.40 1.93
N GLY A 279 18.11 27.46 2.46
CA GLY A 279 18.41 27.96 3.80
C GLY A 279 18.41 29.49 3.93
N SER A 280 18.52 30.22 2.81
CA SER A 280 18.31 31.68 2.70
C SER A 280 16.83 32.01 2.49
#